data_AF-A0A6A0JMY6-F1
#
_entry.id   AF-A0A6A0JMY6-F1
#
_cell.length_a   1.000
_cell.length_b   1.000
_cell.length_c   1.000
_cell.angle_alpha   90.00
_cell.angle_beta   90.00
_cell.angle_gamma   90.00
#
_symmetry.space_group_name_H-M   'P 1'
#
loop_
_entity.id
_entity.type
_entity.pdbx_description
1 polymer ?
#
loop_
_entity_poly.entity_id
_entity_poly.type
_entity_poly.pdbx_seq_one_letter_code
_entity_poly.pdbx_strand_id
1 'polypeptide(L)'
;MVTAIEKNFTVGEKDADRLVKLECGLDGRLDKVYIDDNWYQVASITNLWDITGGMSNRNVCLNMKFKAVLENGRDLILSHDLLNESWYLA
;
A
#
# COMPACT_ATOMS: atom_id res chain seq x y z
N MET A 1 30.50 13.88 -2.44
CA MET A 1 30.52 12.92 -1.32
C MET A 1 29.09 12.46 -1.13
N VAL A 2 28.73 11.26 -1.58
CA VAL A 2 27.37 10.73 -1.43
C VAL A 2 27.34 10.00 -0.10
N THR A 3 26.62 10.56 0.87
CA THR A 3 26.38 9.90 2.15
C THR A 3 25.38 8.77 1.89
N ALA A 4 25.87 7.52 1.91
CA ALA A 4 25.00 6.36 1.88
C ALA A 4 24.13 6.41 3.15
N ILE A 5 22.82 6.64 2.99
CA ILE A 5 21.87 6.51 4.08
C ILE A 5 21.62 5.01 4.24
N GLU A 6 22.34 4.37 5.16
CA GLU A 6 22.02 3.02 5.60
C GLU A 6 20.74 3.07 6.43
N LYS A 7 19.59 2.88 5.77
CA LYS A 7 18.35 2.55 6.47
C LYS A 7 18.35 1.05 6.73
N ASN A 8 18.41 0.66 8.00
CA ASN A 8 18.17 -0.72 8.40
C ASN A 8 16.69 -1.03 8.20
N PHE A 9 16.37 -1.85 7.20
CA PHE A 9 15.02 -2.36 6.99
C PHE A 9 14.87 -3.62 7.85
N THR A 10 13.91 -3.62 8.77
CA THR A 10 13.49 -4.86 9.42
C THR A 10 12.76 -5.69 8.37
N VAL A 11 13.33 -6.83 8.02
CA VAL A 11 12.71 -7.80 7.10
C VAL A 11 11.55 -8.47 7.86
N GLY A 12 10.32 -8.04 7.59
CA GLY A 12 9.12 -8.73 8.05
C GLY A 12 8.70 -9.82 7.07
N GLU A 13 7.94 -10.82 7.52
CA GLU A 13 7.09 -11.56 6.59
C GLU A 13 6.11 -10.57 5.95
N LYS A 14 5.75 -10.76 4.68
CA LYS A 14 4.61 -10.05 4.10
C LYS A 14 3.43 -10.28 5.04
N ASP A 15 2.95 -9.21 5.68
CA ASP A 15 1.70 -9.24 6.44
C ASP A 15 0.66 -9.95 5.57
N ALA A 16 -0.21 -10.78 6.16
CA ALA A 16 -1.15 -11.66 5.46
C ALA A 16 -2.29 -10.88 4.76
N ASP A 17 -1.91 -9.83 4.03
CA ASP A 17 -2.73 -8.74 3.59
C ASP A 17 -3.53 -9.17 2.37
N ARG A 18 -4.84 -8.97 2.47
CA ARG A 18 -5.79 -9.32 1.42
C ARG A 18 -5.51 -8.45 0.19
N LEU A 19 -5.26 -9.07 -0.96
CA LEU A 19 -5.10 -8.35 -2.24
C LEU A 19 -6.32 -7.47 -2.49
N VAL A 20 -6.09 -6.22 -2.88
CA VAL A 20 -7.14 -5.24 -3.12
C VAL A 20 -7.12 -4.82 -4.59
N LYS A 21 -8.29 -4.62 -5.18
CA LYS A 21 -8.39 -4.01 -6.53
C LYS A 21 -8.63 -2.53 -6.38
N LEU A 22 -7.90 -1.74 -7.16
CA LEU A 22 -7.96 -0.29 -7.17
C LEU A 22 -8.41 0.20 -8.54
N GLU A 23 -9.13 1.32 -8.57
CA GLU A 23 -9.43 2.07 -9.78
C GLU A 23 -8.83 3.48 -9.63
N CYS A 24 -8.02 3.88 -10.60
CA CYS A 24 -7.44 5.22 -10.64
C CYS A 24 -8.23 6.12 -11.59
N GLY A 25 -8.38 7.39 -11.21
CA GLY A 25 -8.91 8.43 -12.06
C GLY A 25 -7.98 8.77 -13.22
N LEU A 26 -8.49 9.58 -14.16
CA LEU A 26 -7.74 10.03 -15.34
C LEU A 26 -6.49 10.86 -15.00
N ASP A 27 -6.44 11.42 -13.79
CA ASP A 27 -5.31 12.18 -13.25
C ASP A 27 -4.27 11.28 -12.54
N GLY A 28 -4.47 9.97 -12.55
CA GLY A 28 -3.61 8.98 -11.90
C GLY A 28 -3.81 8.86 -10.38
N ARG A 29 -4.78 9.57 -9.79
CA ARG A 29 -5.10 9.43 -8.37
C ARG A 29 -5.97 8.20 -8.12
N LEU A 30 -5.83 7.61 -6.93
CA LEU A 30 -6.73 6.56 -6.49
C LEU A 30 -8.15 7.11 -6.34
N ASP A 31 -9.10 6.60 -7.11
CA ASP A 31 -10.51 7.00 -7.10
C ASP A 31 -11.33 6.01 -6.26
N LYS A 32 -11.19 4.71 -6.52
CA LYS A 32 -11.96 3.67 -5.82
C LYS A 32 -11.13 2.50 -5.35
N VAL A 33 -11.60 1.88 -4.27
CA VAL A 33 -11.05 0.65 -3.71
C VAL A 33 -12.12 -0.43 -3.62
N TYR A 34 -11.81 -1.66 -4.04
CA TYR A 34 -12.70 -2.81 -3.94
C TYR A 34 -12.37 -3.65 -2.72
N ILE A 35 -13.23 -3.62 -1.72
CA ILE A 35 -13.10 -4.41 -0.48
C ILE A 35 -14.46 -4.98 -0.09
N ASP A 36 -14.47 -6.14 0.56
CA ASP A 36 -15.70 -6.77 1.09
C ASP A 36 -16.80 -6.88 0.01
N ASP A 37 -16.40 -7.31 -1.19
CA ASP A 37 -17.20 -7.46 -2.41
C ASP A 37 -17.89 -6.18 -2.94
N ASN A 38 -17.44 -5.00 -2.50
CA ASN A 38 -18.01 -3.71 -2.88
C ASN A 38 -16.95 -2.68 -3.27
N TRP A 39 -17.32 -1.74 -4.15
CA TRP A 39 -16.50 -0.57 -4.48
C TRP A 39 -16.81 0.60 -3.53
N TYR A 40 -15.77 1.23 -3.02
CA TYR A 40 -15.85 2.41 -2.17
C TYR A 40 -15.06 3.57 -2.78
N GLN A 41 -15.65 4.76 -2.78
CA GLN A 41 -14.99 5.98 -3.19
C GLN A 41 -13.94 6.42 -2.16
N VAL A 42 -12.78 6.85 -2.66
CA VAL A 42 -11.66 7.32 -1.85
C VAL A 42 -11.69 8.84 -1.79
N ALA A 43 -12.00 9.37 -0.61
CA ALA A 43 -12.02 10.81 -0.37
C ALA A 43 -10.60 11.40 -0.30
N SER A 44 -9.65 10.65 0.25
CA SER A 44 -8.24 11.04 0.26
C SER A 44 -7.31 9.85 0.46
N ILE A 45 -6.08 9.98 -0.02
CA ILE A 45 -4.99 9.05 0.24
C ILE A 45 -3.77 9.82 0.71
N THR A 46 -3.14 9.35 1.80
CA THR A 46 -1.96 9.97 2.39
C THR A 46 -0.85 8.94 2.53
N ASN A 47 0.33 9.28 2.04
CA ASN A 47 1.52 8.47 2.23
C ASN A 47 1.97 8.55 3.71
N LEU A 48 2.17 7.40 4.37
CA LEU A 48 2.55 7.35 5.78
C LEU A 48 4.07 7.38 5.99
N TRP A 49 4.86 7.33 4.91
CA TRP A 49 6.32 7.23 4.91
C TRP A 49 6.86 6.04 5.71
N ASP A 50 6.00 5.04 5.95
CA ASP A 50 6.35 3.75 6.53
C ASP A 50 6.69 2.79 5.40
N ILE A 51 7.97 2.42 5.33
CA ILE A 51 8.52 1.53 4.31
C ILE A 51 9.02 0.28 5.03
N THR A 52 8.48 -0.86 4.64
CA THR A 52 8.87 -2.17 5.16
C THR A 52 9.44 -3.02 4.05
N GLY A 53 10.42 -3.85 4.37
CA GLY A 53 11.00 -4.82 3.45
C GLY A 53 10.69 -6.23 3.93
N GLY A 54 10.65 -7.19 3.03
CA GLY A 54 10.30 -8.56 3.39
C GLY A 54 10.60 -9.60 2.33
N MET A 55 10.26 -10.84 2.66
CA MET A 55 10.11 -11.92 1.69
C MET A 55 8.67 -12.45 1.71
N SER A 56 8.09 -12.68 0.54
CA SER A 56 6.81 -13.34 0.34
C SER A 56 6.94 -14.45 -0.69
N ASN A 57 6.62 -15.69 -0.34
CA ASN A 57 6.68 -16.83 -1.27
C ASN A 57 8.00 -16.89 -2.08
N ARG A 58 9.14 -16.56 -1.42
CA ARG A 58 10.50 -16.47 -2.00
C ARG A 58 10.79 -15.26 -2.90
N ASN A 59 9.86 -14.33 -3.03
CA ASN A 59 10.08 -13.05 -3.69
C ASN A 59 10.37 -11.97 -2.65
N VAL A 60 11.33 -11.09 -2.96
CA VAL A 60 11.55 -9.87 -2.18
C VAL A 60 10.34 -8.96 -2.38
N CYS A 61 9.84 -8.36 -1.30
CA CYS A 61 8.85 -7.30 -1.35
C CYS A 61 9.37 -6.04 -0.67
N LEU A 62 9.07 -4.89 -1.26
CA LEU A 62 9.31 -3.58 -0.66
C LEU A 62 7.97 -2.86 -0.60
N ASN A 63 7.42 -2.74 0.60
CA ASN A 63 6.09 -2.23 0.81
C ASN A 63 6.13 -0.80 1.35
N MET A 64 5.29 0.07 0.79
CA MET A 64 5.05 1.41 1.32
C MET A 64 3.60 1.51 1.81
N LYS A 65 3.40 2.04 3.03
CA LYS A 65 2.06 2.17 3.61
C LYS A 65 1.41 3.51 3.30
N PHE A 66 0.11 3.46 3.07
CA PHE A 66 -0.75 4.59 2.79
C PHE A 66 -1.99 4.51 3.68
N LYS A 67 -2.49 5.66 4.14
CA LYS A 67 -3.81 5.77 4.74
C LYS A 67 -4.79 6.25 3.67
N ALA A 68 -5.81 5.45 3.38
CA ALA A 68 -6.93 5.86 2.54
C ALA A 68 -8.15 6.16 3.42
N VAL A 69 -8.77 7.32 3.21
CA VAL A 69 -10.03 7.71 3.83
C VAL A 69 -11.12 7.55 2.80
N LEU A 70 -12.13 6.74 3.09
CA LEU A 70 -13.28 6.53 2.22
C LEU A 70 -14.34 7.62 2.44
N GLU A 71 -15.18 7.88 1.44
CA GLU A 71 -16.27 8.87 1.55
C GLU A 71 -17.29 8.52 2.65
N ASN A 72 -17.42 7.23 2.99
CA ASN A 72 -18.26 6.78 4.10
C ASN A 72 -17.61 6.99 5.49
N GLY A 73 -16.44 7.62 5.56
CA GLY A 73 -15.70 7.91 6.79
C GLY A 73 -14.85 6.75 7.32
N ARG A 74 -14.79 5.61 6.63
CA ARG A 74 -13.92 4.49 7.00
C ARG A 74 -12.48 4.78 6.62
N ASP A 75 -11.57 4.59 7.56
CA ASP A 75 -10.13 4.62 7.34
C ASP A 75 -9.61 3.22 7.00
N LEU A 76 -8.71 3.13 6.01
CA LEU A 76 -8.02 1.91 5.61
C LEU A 76 -6.51 2.15 5.59
N ILE A 77 -5.74 1.13 5.96
CA ILE A 77 -4.30 1.10 5.69
C ILE A 77 -4.07 0.23 4.46
N LEU A 78 -3.47 0.83 3.44
CA LEU A 78 -3.09 0.16 2.22
C LEU A 78 -1.58 -0.03 2.19
N SER A 79 -1.14 -1.20 1.77
CA SER A 79 0.25 -1.55 1.57
C SER A 79 0.50 -1.70 0.07
N HIS A 80 1.43 -0.93 -0.49
CA HIS A 80 1.81 -1.01 -1.89
C HIS A 80 3.17 -1.67 -2.05
N ASP A 81 3.21 -2.80 -2.74
CA ASP A 81 4.46 -3.47 -3.13
C ASP A 81 5.06 -2.76 -4.35
N LEU A 82 6.15 -2.04 -4.13
CA LEU A 82 6.84 -1.23 -5.12
C LEU A 82 7.58 -2.06 -6.17
N LEU A 83 7.77 -3.37 -5.96
CA LEU A 83 8.46 -4.25 -6.90
C LEU A 83 7.49 -4.98 -7.83
N ASN A 84 6.32 -5.36 -7.30
CA ASN A 84 5.31 -6.12 -8.04
C ASN A 84 4.05 -5.30 -8.37
N GLU A 85 4.07 -4.00 -8.08
CA GLU A 85 2.99 -3.02 -8.30
C GLU A 85 1.63 -3.41 -7.69
N SER A 86 1.64 -4.33 -6.72
CA SER A 86 0.44 -4.89 -6.11
C SER A 86 0.02 -4.08 -4.89
N TRP A 87 -1.27 -4.11 -4.56
CA TRP A 87 -1.84 -3.40 -3.41
C TRP A 87 -2.57 -4.38 -2.48
N TYR A 88 -2.40 -4.14 -1.18
CA TYR A 88 -2.94 -4.99 -0.12
C TYR A 88 -3.60 -4.17 0.98
N LEU A 89 -4.57 -4.77 1.67
CA LEU A 89 -5.20 -4.21 2.86
C LEU A 89 -4.47 -4.74 4.09
N ALA A 90 -3.82 -3.83 4.83
CA ALA A 90 -3.07 -4.11 6.06
C ALA A 90 -3.91 -3.92 7.33
#